data_AF-A0AAN4PNF4-F1
#
_entry.id   AF-A0AAN4PNF4-F1
#
_cell.length_a   1.000
_cell.length_b   1.000
_cell.length_c   1.000
_cell.angle_alpha   90.00
_cell.angle_beta   90.00
_cell.angle_gamma   90.00
#
_symmetry.space_group_name_H-M   'P 1'
#
loop_
_entity.id
_entity.type
_entity.pdbx_description
1 polymer ?
#
loop_
_entity_poly.entity_id
_entity_poly.type
_entity_poly.pdbx_seq_one_letter_code
_entity_poly.pdbx_strand_id
1 'polypeptide(L)'
;MHGKNRSISILRSDIQLCLFLAALDFTIATTAIPTIVSSFHSGRSYVWIGSAYQLASAASTPIWGKLSDIWGRKAILLLAIFIFAIGSIICAAATMTGMMLTGRSIQGAAAGGIVILVNICISDLFTERERGFYLGLTGVVWGLASGIGPLAGGAFSEYVSWRWNWWINLPCCGVSFVVLFFCLDHVRERQAGISSGLRQVDWLGTLAVTGLTTMSLLGLNIGGVYSSWKSAKVICLLVFGGFTMAAFVVYEAKIIS
;
A
#
# COMPACT_ATOMS: atom_id res chain seq x y z
N MET A 1 -4.02 -35.68 4.08
CA MET A 1 -4.65 -34.54 4.81
C MET A 1 -3.63 -33.67 5.57
N HIS A 2 -2.49 -34.18 6.03
CA HIS A 2 -1.45 -33.39 6.73
C HIS A 2 -0.72 -32.32 5.89
N GLY A 3 -0.56 -32.52 4.57
CA GLY A 3 0.11 -31.54 3.69
C GLY A 3 -0.66 -30.24 3.46
N LYS A 4 -2.00 -30.32 3.36
CA LYS A 4 -2.86 -29.17 3.05
C LYS A 4 -2.93 -28.17 4.21
N ASN A 5 -3.03 -28.65 5.46
CA ASN A 5 -3.00 -27.78 6.65
C ASN A 5 -1.64 -27.10 6.87
N ARG A 6 -0.54 -27.78 6.52
CA ARG A 6 0.81 -27.21 6.65
C ARG A 6 1.03 -26.09 5.64
N SER A 7 0.58 -26.26 4.39
CA SER A 7 0.68 -25.23 3.35
C SER A 7 -0.15 -23.99 3.69
N ILE A 8 -1.35 -24.17 4.26
CA ILE A 8 -2.21 -23.05 4.69
C ILE A 8 -1.59 -22.25 5.84
N SER A 9 -0.96 -22.93 6.81
CA SER A 9 -0.28 -22.24 7.93
C SER A 9 0.94 -21.44 7.46
N ILE A 10 1.72 -21.98 6.52
CA ILE A 10 2.89 -21.30 5.94
C ILE A 10 2.45 -20.08 5.12
N LEU A 11 1.42 -20.25 4.30
CA LEU A 11 0.83 -19.16 3.53
C LEU A 11 0.29 -18.04 4.43
N ARG A 12 -0.37 -18.39 5.53
CA ARG A 12 -0.86 -17.41 6.51
C ARG A 12 0.28 -16.59 7.11
N SER A 13 1.35 -17.24 7.56
CA SER A 13 2.52 -16.52 8.09
C SER A 13 3.16 -15.62 7.06
N ASP A 14 3.19 -16.04 5.79
CA ASP A 14 3.79 -15.25 4.72
C ASP A 14 2.96 -14.02 4.34
N ILE A 15 1.62 -14.17 4.27
CA ILE A 15 0.70 -13.05 4.06
C ILE A 15 0.82 -12.04 5.22
N GLN A 16 0.97 -12.51 6.45
CA GLN A 16 1.22 -11.64 7.61
C GLN A 16 2.60 -10.98 7.56
N LEU A 17 3.63 -11.66 7.04
CA LEU A 17 4.95 -11.10 6.81
C LEU A 17 4.90 -9.98 5.75
N CYS A 18 4.19 -10.18 4.65
CA CYS A 18 3.98 -9.16 3.61
C CYS A 18 3.33 -7.91 4.20
N LEU A 19 2.29 -8.10 5.00
CA LEU A 19 1.61 -7.02 5.70
C LEU A 19 2.53 -6.31 6.69
N PHE A 20 3.31 -7.07 7.46
CA PHE A 20 4.29 -6.53 8.41
C PHE A 20 5.30 -5.64 7.68
N LEU A 21 5.80 -6.06 6.52
CA LEU A 21 6.74 -5.29 5.71
C LEU A 21 6.12 -3.98 5.21
N ALA A 22 4.90 -4.04 4.67
CA ALA A 22 4.20 -2.84 4.20
C ALA A 22 3.93 -1.84 5.35
N ALA A 23 3.59 -2.35 6.53
CA ALA A 23 3.36 -1.55 7.73
C ALA A 23 4.67 -1.01 8.33
N LEU A 24 5.75 -1.79 8.31
CA LEU A 24 7.07 -1.41 8.78
C LEU A 24 7.68 -0.34 7.85
N ASP A 25 7.54 -0.47 6.53
CA ASP A 25 8.00 0.54 5.57
C ASP A 25 7.33 1.90 5.83
N PHE A 26 6.03 1.85 6.10
CA PHE A 26 5.23 3.02 6.46
C PHE A 26 5.73 3.73 7.72
N THR A 27 6.11 2.97 8.76
CA THR A 27 6.52 3.52 10.07
C THR A 27 8.01 3.86 10.13
N ILE A 28 8.88 3.14 9.41
CA ILE A 28 10.30 3.49 9.25
C ILE A 28 10.44 4.80 8.49
N ALA A 29 9.59 5.03 7.48
CA ALA A 29 9.61 6.26 6.69
C ALA A 29 9.54 7.51 7.57
N THR A 30 8.63 7.53 8.54
CA THR A 30 8.36 8.72 9.36
C THR A 30 9.54 9.13 10.24
N THR A 31 10.34 8.16 10.70
CA THR A 31 11.53 8.42 11.53
C THR A 31 12.78 8.73 10.73
N ALA A 32 12.89 8.21 9.50
CA ALA A 32 14.03 8.48 8.62
C ALA A 32 13.96 9.84 7.90
N ILE A 33 12.75 10.42 7.75
CA ILE A 33 12.53 11.72 7.08
C ILE A 33 13.52 12.81 7.50
N PRO A 34 13.72 13.15 8.79
CA PRO A 34 14.64 14.22 9.19
C PRO A 34 16.08 13.99 8.71
N THR A 35 16.59 12.76 8.79
CA THR A 35 17.94 12.38 8.34
C THR A 35 18.10 12.42 6.82
N ILE A 36 17.02 12.10 6.10
CA ILE A 36 16.97 12.21 4.63
C ILE A 36 17.02 13.69 4.20
N VAL A 37 16.33 14.56 4.93
CA VAL A 37 16.27 16.01 4.65
C VAL A 37 17.61 16.68 4.88
N SER A 38 18.29 16.33 5.98
CA SER A 38 19.63 16.85 6.24
C SER A 38 20.62 16.41 5.14
N SER A 39 20.44 15.20 4.59
CA SER A 39 21.26 14.71 3.48
C SER A 39 21.00 15.48 2.16
N PHE A 40 19.75 15.80 1.85
CA PHE A 40 19.37 16.46 0.58
C PHE A 40 19.37 18.00 0.61
N HIS A 41 19.57 18.63 1.78
CA HIS A 41 19.55 20.10 1.95
C HIS A 41 18.27 20.80 1.42
N SER A 42 17.18 20.05 1.19
CA SER A 42 15.93 20.55 0.61
C SER A 42 14.88 20.78 1.70
N GLY A 43 14.79 22.02 2.20
CA GLY A 43 14.11 22.34 3.46
C GLY A 43 12.57 22.25 3.52
N ARG A 44 11.84 22.20 2.39
CA ARG A 44 10.34 22.18 2.41
C ARG A 44 9.69 20.96 1.75
N SER A 45 10.36 20.27 0.83
CA SER A 45 9.79 19.13 0.11
C SER A 45 9.72 17.82 0.92
N TYR A 46 10.09 17.84 2.20
CA TYR A 46 10.23 16.63 3.01
C TYR A 46 8.91 15.98 3.41
N VAL A 47 7.87 16.78 3.63
CA VAL A 47 6.54 16.28 4.00
C VAL A 47 6.00 15.39 2.88
N TRP A 48 6.32 15.70 1.63
CA TRP A 48 5.91 14.93 0.47
C TRP A 48 6.47 13.50 0.42
N ILE A 49 7.57 13.20 1.11
CA ILE A 49 8.15 11.85 1.12
C ILE A 49 7.20 10.85 1.78
N GLY A 50 6.63 11.20 2.95
CA GLY A 50 5.64 10.37 3.63
C GLY A 50 4.27 10.45 2.95
N SER A 51 3.88 11.64 2.51
CA SER A 51 2.57 11.88 1.90
C SER A 51 2.42 11.20 0.55
N ALA A 52 3.44 11.17 -0.29
CA ALA A 52 3.37 10.53 -1.60
C ALA A 52 3.12 9.03 -1.48
N TYR A 53 3.75 8.38 -0.50
CA TYR A 53 3.48 6.98 -0.20
C TYR A 53 2.02 6.77 0.23
N GLN A 54 1.53 7.59 1.18
CA GLN A 54 0.14 7.53 1.64
C GLN A 54 -0.88 7.77 0.53
N LEU A 55 -0.65 8.81 -0.26
CA LEU A 55 -1.48 9.19 -1.39
C LEU A 55 -1.52 8.07 -2.42
N ALA A 56 -0.36 7.56 -2.83
CA ALA A 56 -0.29 6.49 -3.80
C ALA A 56 -0.92 5.19 -3.30
N SER A 57 -0.69 4.84 -2.02
CA SER A 57 -1.29 3.67 -1.38
C SER A 57 -2.81 3.77 -1.34
N ALA A 58 -3.36 4.89 -0.91
CA ALA A 58 -4.80 5.07 -0.82
C ALA A 58 -5.47 5.14 -2.21
N ALA A 59 -4.81 5.79 -3.17
CA ALA A 59 -5.24 5.89 -4.57
C ALA A 59 -5.28 4.52 -5.27
N SER A 60 -4.30 3.64 -5.00
CA SER A 60 -4.14 2.34 -5.66
C SER A 60 -4.98 1.22 -5.03
N THR A 61 -5.32 1.33 -3.74
CA THR A 61 -6.08 0.33 -2.97
C THR A 61 -7.30 -0.23 -3.71
N PRO A 62 -8.25 0.59 -4.23
CA PRO A 62 -9.44 0.07 -4.92
C PRO A 62 -9.11 -0.59 -6.26
N ILE A 63 -8.06 -0.12 -6.94
CA ILE A 63 -7.60 -0.66 -8.23
C ILE A 63 -7.13 -2.10 -8.03
N TRP A 64 -6.30 -2.34 -6.99
CA TRP A 64 -5.79 -3.67 -6.67
C TRP A 64 -6.87 -4.67 -6.29
N GLY A 65 -7.90 -4.22 -5.55
CA GLY A 65 -9.06 -5.04 -5.21
C GLY A 65 -9.74 -5.60 -6.45
N LYS A 66 -10.20 -4.72 -7.36
CA LYS A 66 -10.88 -5.13 -8.60
C LYS A 66 -10.01 -5.96 -9.53
N LEU A 67 -8.74 -5.57 -9.68
CA LEU A 67 -7.76 -6.35 -10.43
C LEU A 67 -7.74 -7.81 -9.93
N SER A 68 -7.72 -7.99 -8.61
CA SER A 68 -7.58 -9.31 -8.00
C SER A 68 -8.81 -10.20 -8.08
N ASP A 69 -9.99 -9.60 -8.28
CA ASP A 69 -11.21 -10.34 -8.61
C ASP A 69 -11.15 -10.92 -10.04
N ILE A 70 -10.42 -10.25 -10.94
CA ILE A 70 -10.37 -10.58 -12.38
C ILE A 70 -9.24 -11.56 -12.71
N TRP A 71 -7.99 -11.23 -12.34
CA TRP A 71 -6.80 -12.02 -12.69
C TRP A 71 -6.37 -13.00 -11.59
N GLY A 72 -7.15 -13.07 -10.51
CA GLY A 72 -6.88 -13.93 -9.37
C GLY A 72 -5.94 -13.30 -8.34
N ARG A 73 -6.09 -13.76 -7.10
CA ARG A 73 -5.38 -13.21 -5.94
C ARG A 73 -3.87 -13.41 -6.02
N LYS A 74 -3.41 -14.60 -6.45
CA LYS A 74 -1.97 -14.97 -6.50
C LYS A 74 -1.15 -14.05 -7.39
N ALA A 75 -1.54 -13.96 -8.67
CA ALA A 75 -0.77 -13.23 -9.68
C ALA A 75 -0.63 -11.75 -9.29
N ILE A 76 -1.69 -11.18 -8.73
CA ILE A 76 -1.71 -9.77 -8.37
C ILE A 76 -0.97 -9.48 -7.07
N LEU A 77 -1.04 -10.38 -6.10
CA LEU A 77 -0.23 -10.24 -4.88
C LEU A 77 1.27 -10.35 -5.19
N LEU A 78 1.67 -11.28 -6.07
CA LEU A 78 3.05 -11.38 -6.55
C LEU A 78 3.48 -10.12 -7.32
N LEU A 79 2.62 -9.58 -8.17
CA LEU A 79 2.90 -8.36 -8.93
C LEU A 79 2.99 -7.13 -8.01
N ALA A 80 2.16 -7.04 -6.98
CA ALA A 80 2.25 -5.98 -5.96
C ALA A 80 3.59 -6.08 -5.21
N ILE A 81 4.01 -7.26 -4.76
CA ILE A 81 5.31 -7.46 -4.09
C ILE A 81 6.48 -7.10 -5.02
N PHE A 82 6.39 -7.46 -6.30
CA PHE A 82 7.41 -7.13 -7.28
C PHE A 82 7.56 -5.61 -7.50
N ILE A 83 6.43 -4.89 -7.66
CA ILE A 83 6.44 -3.43 -7.78
C ILE A 83 6.95 -2.78 -6.49
N PHE A 84 6.59 -3.32 -5.33
CA PHE A 84 7.09 -2.85 -4.04
C PHE A 84 8.62 -2.99 -3.95
N ALA A 85 9.18 -4.13 -4.39
CA ALA A 85 10.62 -4.34 -4.43
C ALA A 85 11.33 -3.33 -5.35
N ILE A 86 10.79 -3.08 -6.55
CA ILE A 86 11.31 -2.06 -7.48
C ILE A 86 11.28 -0.67 -6.83
N GLY A 87 10.15 -0.30 -6.20
CA GLY A 87 10.02 0.96 -5.47
C GLY A 87 11.08 1.10 -4.37
N SER A 88 11.33 0.02 -3.62
CA SER A 88 12.36 -0.03 -2.59
C SER A 88 13.77 0.16 -3.15
N ILE A 89 14.08 -0.44 -4.31
CA ILE A 89 15.37 -0.24 -5.00
C ILE A 89 15.55 1.22 -5.42
N ILE A 90 14.51 1.84 -5.98
CA ILE A 90 14.56 3.25 -6.40
C ILE A 90 14.78 4.16 -5.19
N CYS A 91 14.09 3.91 -4.07
CA CYS A 91 14.28 4.64 -2.82
C CYS A 91 15.68 4.42 -2.22
N ALA A 92 16.22 3.20 -2.28
CA ALA A 92 17.56 2.85 -1.83
C ALA A 92 18.67 3.46 -2.71
N ALA A 93 18.39 3.67 -4.00
CA ALA A 93 19.29 4.27 -4.98
C ALA A 93 19.13 5.79 -5.09
N ALA A 94 18.15 6.41 -4.42
CA ALA A 94 17.83 7.81 -4.60
C ALA A 94 19.01 8.76 -4.28
N THR A 95 19.33 9.62 -5.23
CA THR A 95 20.37 10.68 -5.13
C THR A 95 19.78 12.09 -5.11
N MET A 96 18.47 12.21 -5.30
CA MET A 96 17.75 13.48 -5.25
C MET A 96 16.33 13.28 -4.69
N THR A 97 15.77 14.34 -4.11
CA THR A 97 14.41 14.33 -3.51
C THR A 97 13.33 13.91 -4.50
N GLY A 98 13.47 14.28 -5.79
CA GLY A 98 12.52 13.88 -6.84
C GLY A 98 12.52 12.37 -7.12
N MET A 99 13.70 11.75 -7.20
CA MET A 99 13.84 10.30 -7.41
C MET A 99 13.29 9.52 -6.21
N MET A 100 13.52 10.04 -5.00
CA MET A 100 12.94 9.48 -3.79
C MET A 100 11.41 9.59 -3.78
N LEU A 101 10.85 10.72 -4.20
CA LEU A 101 9.41 10.92 -4.30
C LEU A 101 8.77 9.94 -5.31
N THR A 102 9.40 9.76 -6.47
CA THR A 102 8.93 8.79 -7.48
C THR A 102 8.99 7.36 -6.95
N GLY A 103 10.10 6.98 -6.31
CA GLY A 103 10.24 5.67 -5.65
C GLY A 103 9.14 5.44 -4.60
N ARG A 104 8.85 6.46 -3.77
CA ARG A 104 7.79 6.39 -2.76
C ARG A 104 6.39 6.30 -3.32
N SER A 105 6.11 7.00 -4.41
CA SER A 105 4.82 6.85 -5.10
C SER A 105 4.64 5.44 -5.65
N ILE A 106 5.67 4.86 -6.27
CA ILE A 106 5.62 3.48 -6.79
C ILE A 106 5.46 2.47 -5.64
N GLN A 107 6.25 2.64 -4.59
CA GLN A 107 6.25 1.76 -3.43
C GLN A 107 4.92 1.85 -2.66
N GLY A 108 4.39 3.06 -2.45
CA GLY A 108 3.09 3.29 -1.82
C GLY A 108 1.97 2.68 -2.66
N ALA A 109 2.00 2.85 -3.98
CA ALA A 109 1.03 2.23 -4.86
C ALA A 109 1.00 0.71 -4.69
N ALA A 110 2.16 0.05 -4.56
CA ALA A 110 2.23 -1.38 -4.30
C ALA A 110 1.80 -1.77 -2.89
N ALA A 111 2.15 -0.99 -1.88
CA ALA A 111 1.79 -1.24 -0.48
C ALA A 111 0.28 -1.26 -0.25
N GLY A 112 -0.46 -0.33 -0.87
CA GLY A 112 -1.93 -0.34 -0.83
C GLY A 112 -2.52 -1.63 -1.39
N GLY A 113 -1.88 -2.16 -2.45
CA GLY A 113 -2.20 -3.48 -3.01
C GLY A 113 -1.94 -4.61 -2.03
N ILE A 114 -0.76 -4.66 -1.42
CA ILE A 114 -0.43 -5.70 -0.45
C ILE A 114 -1.44 -5.70 0.71
N VAL A 115 -1.74 -4.54 1.29
CA VAL A 115 -2.67 -4.44 2.43
C VAL A 115 -4.07 -4.93 2.07
N ILE A 116 -4.63 -4.50 0.92
CA ILE A 116 -5.99 -4.92 0.55
C ILE A 116 -6.04 -6.39 0.16
N LEU A 117 -5.05 -6.88 -0.59
CA LEU A 117 -4.98 -8.28 -1.04
C LEU A 117 -4.79 -9.22 0.13
N VAL A 118 -4.01 -8.83 1.16
CA VAL A 118 -3.89 -9.58 2.41
C VAL A 118 -5.26 -9.74 3.07
N ASN A 119 -6.00 -8.65 3.22
CA ASN A 119 -7.33 -8.69 3.85
C ASN A 119 -8.33 -9.52 3.03
N ILE A 120 -8.27 -9.42 1.70
CA ILE A 120 -9.11 -10.22 0.81
C ILE A 120 -8.73 -11.71 0.88
N CYS A 121 -7.44 -12.04 0.84
CA CYS A 121 -6.97 -13.43 1.00
C CYS A 121 -7.41 -14.02 2.34
N ILE A 122 -7.30 -13.28 3.45
CA ILE A 122 -7.81 -13.73 4.75
C ILE A 122 -9.32 -14.01 4.68
N SER A 123 -10.07 -13.13 4.02
CA SER A 123 -11.52 -13.30 3.87
C SER A 123 -11.86 -14.52 2.99
N ASP A 124 -11.10 -14.77 1.93
CA ASP A 124 -11.32 -15.90 1.01
C ASP A 124 -10.88 -17.24 1.61
N LEU A 125 -9.85 -17.26 2.47
CA LEU A 125 -9.32 -18.50 3.07
C LEU A 125 -10.04 -18.94 4.35
N PHE A 126 -10.57 -18.01 5.15
CA PHE A 126 -11.14 -18.32 6.46
C PHE A 126 -12.66 -18.20 6.49
N THR A 127 -13.28 -19.07 7.29
CA THR A 127 -14.72 -19.06 7.53
C THR A 127 -15.14 -17.84 8.35
N GLU A 128 -16.39 -17.40 8.19
CA GLU A 128 -16.91 -16.14 8.73
C GLU A 128 -16.69 -15.97 10.25
N ARG A 129 -16.71 -17.08 11.00
CA ARG A 129 -16.45 -17.10 12.46
C ARG A 129 -15.00 -16.85 12.83
N GLU A 130 -14.05 -17.24 11.98
CA GLU A 130 -12.61 -17.10 12.25
C GLU A 130 -12.03 -15.83 11.63
N ARG A 131 -12.69 -15.26 10.61
CA ARG A 131 -12.26 -14.03 9.92
C ARG A 131 -11.96 -12.89 10.89
N GLY A 132 -12.82 -12.67 11.89
CA GLY A 132 -12.63 -11.61 12.89
C GLY A 132 -11.33 -11.77 13.68
N PHE A 133 -10.97 -13.00 14.06
CA PHE A 133 -9.72 -13.28 14.77
C PHE A 133 -8.49 -13.00 13.88
N TYR A 134 -8.55 -13.40 12.61
CA TYR A 134 -7.44 -13.20 11.68
C TYR A 134 -7.26 -11.74 11.26
N LEU A 135 -8.36 -10.99 11.08
CA LEU A 135 -8.31 -9.53 10.91
C LEU A 135 -7.79 -8.84 12.19
N GLY A 136 -8.08 -9.40 13.37
CA GLY A 136 -7.48 -8.95 14.62
C GLY A 136 -5.96 -9.14 14.64
N LEU A 137 -5.45 -10.28 14.15
CA LEU A 137 -4.00 -10.54 14.02
C LEU A 137 -3.31 -9.55 13.06
N THR A 138 -3.96 -9.16 11.96
CA THR A 138 -3.52 -8.06 11.09
C THR A 138 -3.32 -6.77 11.91
N GLY A 139 -4.22 -6.46 12.83
CA GLY A 139 -4.08 -5.33 13.76
C GLY A 139 -2.88 -5.47 14.71
N VAL A 140 -2.62 -6.67 15.24
CA VAL A 140 -1.43 -6.96 16.06
C VAL A 140 -0.14 -6.72 15.27
N VAL A 141 -0.09 -7.17 14.02
CA VAL A 141 1.04 -6.95 13.11
C VAL A 141 1.30 -5.46 12.90
N TRP A 142 0.24 -4.67 12.69
CA TRP A 142 0.33 -3.21 12.62
C TRP A 142 0.85 -2.57 13.91
N GLY A 143 0.40 -3.06 15.06
CA GLY A 143 0.89 -2.61 16.37
C GLY A 143 2.39 -2.89 16.55
N LEU A 144 2.82 -4.11 16.21
CA LEU A 144 4.23 -4.50 16.26
C LEU A 144 5.07 -3.68 15.27
N ALA A 145 4.61 -3.49 14.04
CA ALA A 145 5.29 -2.65 13.05
C ALA A 145 5.37 -1.18 13.48
N SER A 146 4.38 -0.68 14.21
CA SER A 146 4.38 0.68 14.76
C SER A 146 5.36 0.86 15.91
N GLY A 147 5.67 -0.20 16.66
CA GLY A 147 6.73 -0.17 17.68
C GLY A 147 8.13 -0.40 17.10
N ILE A 148 8.28 -1.43 16.28
CA ILE A 148 9.58 -1.85 15.71
C ILE A 148 10.06 -0.85 14.65
N GLY A 149 9.16 -0.31 13.83
CA GLY A 149 9.52 0.57 12.73
C GLY A 149 10.30 1.81 13.16
N PRO A 150 9.81 2.63 14.10
CA PRO A 150 10.55 3.79 14.59
C PRO A 150 11.91 3.44 15.20
N LEU A 151 11.99 2.33 15.95
CA LEU A 151 13.23 1.85 16.56
C LEU A 151 14.26 1.43 15.50
N ALA A 152 13.83 0.61 14.54
CA ALA A 152 14.68 0.17 13.44
C ALA A 152 15.09 1.35 12.55
N GLY A 153 14.15 2.21 12.18
CA GLY A 153 14.39 3.40 11.34
C GLY A 153 15.35 4.40 11.98
N GLY A 154 15.22 4.62 13.30
CA GLY A 154 16.14 5.43 14.09
C GLY A 154 17.54 4.81 14.15
N ALA A 155 17.64 3.54 14.55
CA ALA A 155 18.92 2.82 14.66
C ALA A 155 19.65 2.76 13.31
N PHE A 156 18.97 2.46 12.20
CA PHE A 156 19.61 2.45 10.89
C PHE A 156 20.05 3.83 10.42
N SER A 157 19.28 4.88 10.76
CA SER A 157 19.63 6.26 10.43
C SER A 157 20.81 6.78 11.25
N GLU A 158 20.97 6.33 12.49
CA GLU A 158 22.03 6.77 13.41
C GLU A 158 23.34 6.00 13.23
N TYR A 159 23.29 4.66 13.08
CA TYR A 159 24.48 3.81 13.13
C TYR A 159 25.01 3.34 11.76
N VAL A 160 24.21 3.39 10.68
CA VAL A 160 24.62 2.82 9.37
C VAL A 160 24.43 3.81 8.24
N SER A 161 23.20 3.96 7.76
CA SER A 161 22.79 4.89 6.70
C SER A 161 21.28 4.76 6.53
N TRP A 162 20.57 5.88 6.33
CA TRP A 162 19.13 5.90 6.08
C TRP A 162 18.70 5.04 4.87
N ARG A 163 19.63 4.69 3.96
CA ARG A 163 19.36 3.85 2.78
C ARG A 163 19.06 2.39 3.15
N TRP A 164 19.58 1.91 4.28
CA TRP A 164 19.37 0.53 4.74
C TRP A 164 17.92 0.24 5.13
N ASN A 165 17.16 1.28 5.47
CA ASN A 165 15.72 1.22 5.67
C ASN A 165 14.97 0.65 4.45
N TRP A 166 15.47 0.88 3.24
CA TRP A 166 14.88 0.34 2.01
C TRP A 166 15.52 -0.98 1.57
N TRP A 167 16.79 -1.20 1.92
CA TRP A 167 17.47 -2.46 1.62
C TRP A 167 16.92 -3.64 2.43
N ILE A 168 16.50 -3.43 3.68
CA ILE A 168 15.95 -4.51 4.52
C ILE A 168 14.63 -5.08 3.98
N ASN A 169 13.89 -4.26 3.22
CA ASN A 169 12.63 -4.69 2.61
C ASN A 169 12.83 -5.65 1.44
N LEU A 170 13.91 -5.51 0.67
CA LEU A 170 14.20 -6.40 -0.48
C LEU A 170 14.29 -7.89 -0.13
N PRO A 171 15.12 -8.34 0.83
CA PRO A 171 15.25 -9.77 1.14
C PRO A 171 13.93 -10.32 1.66
N CYS A 172 13.19 -9.56 2.46
CA CYS A 172 11.89 -9.99 2.96
C CYS A 172 10.84 -10.08 1.83
N CYS A 173 10.81 -9.12 0.90
CA CYS A 173 9.98 -9.22 -0.31
C CYS A 173 10.36 -10.41 -1.18
N GLY A 174 11.65 -10.72 -1.30
CA GLY A 174 12.14 -11.90 -2.02
C GLY A 174 11.69 -13.20 -1.37
N VAL A 175 11.83 -13.32 -0.05
CA VAL A 175 11.35 -14.49 0.71
C VAL A 175 9.84 -14.65 0.53
N SER A 176 9.06 -13.58 0.71
CA SER A 176 7.62 -13.65 0.51
C SER A 176 7.21 -13.95 -0.92
N PHE A 177 7.92 -13.40 -1.91
CA PHE A 177 7.65 -13.72 -3.31
C PHE A 177 7.86 -15.22 -3.58
N VAL A 178 8.96 -15.80 -3.09
CA VAL A 178 9.25 -17.23 -3.26
C VAL A 178 8.24 -18.10 -2.51
N VAL A 179 7.91 -17.75 -1.27
CA VAL A 179 6.95 -18.51 -0.46
C VAL A 179 5.55 -18.43 -1.08
N LEU A 180 5.07 -17.26 -1.48
CA LEU A 180 3.79 -17.13 -2.21
C LEU A 180 3.81 -17.85 -3.56
N PHE A 181 4.92 -17.84 -4.28
CA PHE A 181 5.02 -18.51 -5.57
C PHE A 181 4.85 -20.02 -5.43
N PHE A 182 5.51 -20.65 -4.44
CA PHE A 182 5.47 -22.10 -4.21
C PHE A 182 4.31 -22.58 -3.33
N CYS A 183 3.87 -21.82 -2.31
CA CYS A 183 2.82 -22.27 -1.39
C CYS A 183 1.41 -21.92 -1.85
N LEU A 184 1.23 -20.89 -2.69
CA LEU A 184 -0.09 -20.52 -3.21
C LEU A 184 -0.41 -21.34 -4.47
N ASP A 185 -0.26 -22.67 -4.42
CA ASP A 185 -0.77 -23.53 -5.49
C ASP A 185 -2.27 -23.79 -5.25
N HIS A 186 -3.07 -23.48 -6.28
CA HIS A 186 -4.51 -23.76 -6.39
C HIS A 186 -5.51 -22.88 -5.61
N VAL A 187 -5.32 -21.56 -5.57
CA VAL A 187 -6.46 -20.64 -5.33
C VAL A 187 -6.93 -20.06 -6.67
N ARG A 188 -7.76 -20.85 -7.35
CA ARG A 188 -8.76 -20.46 -8.37
C ARG A 188 -8.24 -19.52 -9.47
N GLU A 189 -7.65 -20.10 -10.51
CA GLU A 189 -7.49 -19.44 -11.82
C GLU A 189 -8.89 -19.17 -12.41
N ARG A 190 -9.47 -18.00 -12.14
CA ARG A 190 -10.59 -17.53 -12.96
C ARG A 190 -9.99 -16.83 -14.17
N GLN A 191 -9.73 -17.61 -15.21
CA GLN A 191 -9.28 -17.14 -16.51
C GLN A 191 -10.38 -16.30 -17.17
N ALA A 192 -10.48 -15.01 -16.85
CA ALA A 192 -11.07 -14.04 -17.74
C ALA A 192 -9.94 -13.48 -18.62
N GLY A 193 -10.02 -13.66 -19.94
CA GLY A 193 -9.05 -13.08 -20.87
C GLY A 193 -8.85 -11.59 -20.61
N ILE A 194 -7.61 -11.10 -20.70
CA ILE A 194 -7.18 -9.72 -20.38
C ILE A 194 -8.18 -8.68 -20.93
N SER A 195 -8.65 -8.87 -22.17
CA SER A 195 -9.65 -8.03 -22.85
C SER A 195 -11.04 -8.03 -22.19
N SER A 196 -11.58 -9.18 -21.77
CA SER A 196 -12.92 -9.28 -21.16
C SER A 196 -12.91 -8.85 -19.69
N GLY A 197 -11.77 -9.03 -19.00
CA GLY A 197 -11.56 -8.54 -17.64
C GLY A 197 -11.53 -7.02 -17.57
N LEU A 198 -10.72 -6.34 -18.42
CA LEU A 198 -10.69 -4.87 -18.49
C LEU A 198 -12.07 -4.26 -18.82
N ARG A 199 -12.92 -4.97 -19.55
CA ARG A 199 -14.26 -4.49 -19.94
C ARG A 199 -15.30 -4.59 -18.81
N GLN A 200 -15.06 -5.43 -17.80
CA GLN A 200 -15.88 -5.54 -16.59
C GLN A 200 -15.42 -4.60 -15.47
N VAL A 201 -14.23 -4.00 -15.61
CA VAL A 201 -13.77 -2.97 -14.67
C VAL A 201 -14.65 -1.74 -14.87
N ASP A 202 -15.41 -1.38 -13.83
CA ASP A 202 -16.01 -0.05 -13.74
C ASP A 202 -14.89 0.99 -13.52
N TRP A 203 -14.30 1.42 -14.64
CA TRP A 203 -13.24 2.43 -14.72
C TRP A 203 -13.71 3.78 -14.21
N LEU A 204 -14.99 4.11 -14.35
CA LEU A 204 -15.58 5.36 -13.89
C LEU A 204 -15.62 5.39 -12.37
N GLY A 205 -16.14 4.34 -11.73
CA GLY A 205 -16.12 4.21 -10.28
C GLY A 205 -14.71 4.14 -9.71
N THR A 206 -13.80 3.40 -10.36
CA THR A 206 -12.40 3.31 -9.92
C THR A 206 -11.65 4.65 -10.04
N LEU A 207 -11.80 5.36 -11.16
CA LEU A 207 -11.22 6.70 -11.33
C LEU A 207 -11.85 7.72 -10.38
N ALA A 208 -13.15 7.62 -10.10
CA ALA A 208 -13.84 8.50 -9.16
C ALA A 208 -13.33 8.29 -7.72
N VAL A 209 -13.19 7.04 -7.26
CA VAL A 209 -12.66 6.74 -5.92
C VAL A 209 -11.19 7.12 -5.83
N THR A 210 -10.36 6.75 -6.81
CA THR A 210 -8.94 7.11 -6.83
C THR A 210 -8.75 8.63 -6.87
N GLY A 211 -9.54 9.35 -7.68
CA GLY A 211 -9.54 10.80 -7.77
C GLY A 211 -9.99 11.46 -6.47
N LEU A 212 -11.09 10.98 -5.87
CA LEU A 212 -11.60 11.41 -4.58
C LEU A 212 -10.55 11.29 -3.48
N THR A 213 -9.99 10.10 -3.33
CA THR A 213 -9.04 9.78 -2.27
C THR A 213 -7.77 10.60 -2.44
N THR A 214 -7.28 10.75 -3.68
CA THR A 214 -6.10 11.58 -3.98
C THR A 214 -6.38 13.06 -3.69
N MET A 215 -7.51 13.62 -4.16
CA MET A 215 -7.84 15.04 -3.94
C MET A 215 -8.06 15.37 -2.47
N SER A 216 -8.76 14.51 -1.73
CA SER A 216 -9.05 14.70 -0.31
C SER A 216 -7.78 14.62 0.54
N LEU A 217 -6.97 13.59 0.32
CA LEU A 217 -5.69 13.43 1.02
C LEU A 217 -4.71 14.54 0.66
N LEU A 218 -4.65 14.98 -0.60
CA LEU A 218 -3.76 16.04 -1.04
C LEU A 218 -4.19 17.41 -0.50
N GLY A 219 -5.50 17.67 -0.40
CA GLY A 219 -6.06 18.84 0.30
C GLY A 219 -5.70 18.87 1.78
N LEU A 220 -5.88 17.74 2.49
CA LEU A 220 -5.48 17.58 3.90
C LEU A 220 -3.97 17.71 4.10
N ASN A 221 -3.17 17.24 3.15
CA ASN A 221 -1.72 17.26 3.25
C ASN A 221 -1.12 18.65 3.06
N ILE A 222 -1.71 19.45 2.15
CA ILE A 222 -1.25 20.82 1.88
C ILE A 222 -1.80 21.80 2.93
N GLY A 223 -2.98 21.53 3.48
CA GLY A 223 -3.63 22.34 4.50
C GLY A 223 -2.82 22.42 5.80
N GLY A 224 -2.28 23.60 6.09
CA GLY A 224 -1.55 23.87 7.34
C GLY A 224 -0.03 23.72 7.26
N VAL A 225 0.51 23.08 6.21
CA VAL A 225 1.97 22.91 6.01
C VAL A 225 2.51 23.84 4.92
N TYR A 226 1.96 23.76 3.71
CA TYR A 226 2.42 24.53 2.54
C TYR A 226 1.54 25.73 2.22
N SER A 227 0.26 25.65 2.58
CA SER A 227 -0.70 26.74 2.39
C SER A 227 -1.61 26.84 3.60
N SER A 228 -1.95 28.06 4.00
CA SER A 228 -2.93 28.28 5.06
C SER A 228 -4.24 27.58 4.70
N TRP A 229 -4.95 27.05 5.71
CA TRP A 229 -6.27 26.42 5.54
C TRP A 229 -7.28 27.31 4.82
N LYS A 230 -7.08 28.64 4.85
CA LYS A 230 -7.89 29.64 4.14
C LYS A 230 -7.53 29.81 2.65
N SER A 231 -6.50 29.13 2.15
CA SER A 231 -6.07 29.21 0.76
C SER A 231 -7.09 28.55 -0.16
N ALA A 232 -7.48 29.25 -1.23
CA ALA A 232 -8.45 28.78 -2.21
C ALA A 232 -8.10 27.40 -2.78
N LYS A 233 -6.81 27.06 -2.91
CA LYS A 233 -6.36 25.74 -3.38
C LYS A 233 -6.75 24.60 -2.44
N VAL A 234 -6.62 24.79 -1.12
CA VAL A 234 -6.95 23.77 -0.11
C VAL A 234 -8.47 23.59 -0.02
N ILE A 235 -9.21 24.71 -0.02
CA ILE A 235 -10.68 24.69 0.02
C ILE A 235 -11.24 24.06 -1.25
N CYS A 236 -10.73 24.42 -2.43
CA CYS A 236 -11.15 23.78 -3.68
C CYS A 236 -10.88 22.27 -3.65
N LEU A 237 -9.70 21.82 -3.25
CA LEU A 237 -9.38 20.38 -3.19
C LEU A 237 -10.29 19.61 -2.22
N LEU A 238 -10.60 20.19 -1.06
CA LEU A 238 -11.49 19.56 -0.07
C LEU A 238 -12.95 19.59 -0.49
N VAL A 239 -13.44 20.68 -1.07
CA VAL A 239 -14.83 20.80 -1.55
C VAL A 239 -15.05 19.94 -2.79
N PHE A 240 -14.11 19.92 -3.74
CA PHE A 240 -14.19 19.01 -4.89
C PHE A 240 -14.06 17.56 -4.47
N GLY A 241 -13.19 17.24 -3.50
CA GLY A 241 -13.14 15.92 -2.87
C GLY A 241 -14.51 15.55 -2.30
N GLY A 242 -15.08 16.35 -1.41
CA GLY A 242 -16.40 16.12 -0.83
C GLY A 242 -17.52 15.97 -1.88
N PHE A 243 -17.49 16.79 -2.93
CA PHE A 243 -18.47 16.72 -4.02
C PHE A 243 -18.34 15.44 -4.85
N THR A 244 -17.11 15.02 -5.15
CA THR A 244 -16.84 13.77 -5.88
C THR A 244 -17.23 12.55 -5.02
N MET A 245 -17.10 12.65 -3.69
CA MET A 245 -17.59 11.63 -2.75
C MET A 245 -19.11 11.54 -2.77
N ALA A 246 -19.81 12.68 -2.69
CA ALA A 246 -21.26 12.70 -2.77
C ALA A 246 -21.75 12.18 -4.13
N ALA A 247 -21.10 12.56 -5.23
CA ALA A 247 -21.41 12.08 -6.57
C ALA A 247 -21.19 10.56 -6.70
N PHE A 248 -20.12 10.03 -6.11
CA PHE A 248 -19.83 8.59 -6.09
C PHE A 248 -20.87 7.82 -5.26
N VAL A 249 -21.23 8.32 -4.07
CA VAL A 249 -22.28 7.71 -3.22
C VAL A 249 -23.63 7.70 -3.95
N VAL A 250 -23.98 8.77 -4.66
CA VAL A 250 -25.21 8.85 -5.46
C VAL A 250 -25.17 7.92 -6.68
N TYR A 251 -24.00 7.75 -7.30
CA TYR A 251 -23.81 6.85 -8.43
C TYR A 251 -23.93 5.37 -8.01
N GLU A 252 -23.26 4.97 -6.94
CA GLU A 252 -23.38 3.63 -6.34
C GLU A 252 -24.82 3.36 -5.86
N ALA A 253 -25.47 4.33 -5.20
CA ALA A 253 -26.84 4.20 -4.74
C ALA A 253 -27.86 4.01 -5.87
N LYS A 254 -27.56 4.51 -7.09
CA LYS A 254 -28.40 4.33 -8.28
C LYS A 254 -28.13 3.07 -9.08
N ILE A 255 -26.96 2.46 -8.92
CA ILE A 255 -26.59 1.22 -9.63
C ILE A 255 -26.96 -0.02 -8.82
N ILE A 256 -26.99 0.11 -7.48
CA ILE A 256 -27.32 -0.98 -6.56
C ILE A 256 -28.84 -1.06 -6.26
N SER A 257 -29.64 -0.05 -6.65
CA SER A 257 -31.13 -0.10 -6.58
C SER A 257 -31.75 -0.63 -7.87
#